data_AF-A0A8J3CG20-F1
#
_entry.id   AF-A0A8J3CG20-F1
#
_cell.length_a   1.000
_cell.length_b   1.000
_cell.length_c   1.000
_cell.angle_alpha   90.00
_cell.angle_beta   90.00
_cell.angle_gamma   90.00
#
_symmetry.space_group_name_H-M   'P 1'
#
loop_
_entity.id
_entity.type
_entity.pdbx_description
1 polymer ?
#
loop_
_entity_poly.entity_id
_entity_poly.type
_entity_poly.pdbx_seq_one_letter_code
_entity_poly.pdbx_strand_id
1 'polypeptide(L)'
;MQNFDTHCPHLAKLLPTIIADNALHARWLNSLSMMESVGARKIAAYVHPIHVDLITLQHAFEEARHAYFLKKQISKLDQLSPDYAPEHTLAPRASYRYLHKLDMSCARYLVNSGKTGRALKHGCYLLVTYLIEVRAMMLYTTYQKALEATGSRVHVKSILAEEEGHLDNMTTQLDVFDPNWRTLLDDLHDIEQNLYQHWLSQIAHKLTQNP
;
A
#
# COMPACT_ATOMS: atom_id res chain seq x y z
N MET A 1 -11.46 16.61 6.90
CA MET A 1 -10.58 16.07 5.85
C MET A 1 -9.20 16.67 6.04
N GLN A 2 -8.22 15.90 6.50
CA GLN A 2 -6.82 16.31 6.35
C GLN A 2 -6.53 16.34 4.84
N ASN A 3 -6.12 17.48 4.31
CA ASN A 3 -5.59 17.58 2.95
C ASN A 3 -4.23 16.90 2.96
N PHE A 4 -4.19 15.61 2.63
CA PHE A 4 -2.92 14.94 2.36
C PHE A 4 -2.32 15.57 1.11
N ASP A 5 -1.09 16.07 1.20
CA ASP A 5 -0.34 16.54 0.04
C ASP A 5 -0.26 15.35 -0.94
N THR A 6 -1.00 15.39 -2.03
CA THR A 6 -1.26 14.23 -2.92
C THR A 6 -0.04 13.79 -3.74
N HIS A 7 1.15 14.16 -3.28
CA HIS A 7 2.38 14.09 -4.03
C HIS A 7 3.48 13.36 -3.25
N CYS A 8 4.04 12.31 -3.86
CA CYS A 8 5.24 11.63 -3.39
C CYS A 8 6.45 12.12 -4.21
N PRO A 9 7.11 13.24 -3.84
CA PRO A 9 8.11 13.89 -4.69
C PRO A 9 9.35 13.01 -4.96
N HIS A 10 9.75 12.17 -4.00
CA HIS A 10 10.85 11.24 -4.20
C HIS A 10 10.49 10.13 -5.18
N LEU A 11 9.28 9.58 -5.10
CA LEU A 11 8.77 8.60 -6.05
C LEU A 11 8.65 9.22 -7.45
N ALA A 12 8.14 10.45 -7.55
CA ALA A 12 7.99 11.16 -8.83
C ALA A 12 9.32 11.27 -9.60
N LYS A 13 10.46 11.37 -8.90
CA LYS A 13 11.79 11.39 -9.52
C LYS A 13 12.24 10.03 -10.07
N LEU A 14 11.78 8.92 -9.49
CA LEU A 14 12.17 7.56 -9.89
C LEU A 14 11.30 7.01 -11.03
N LEU A 15 10.03 7.43 -11.07
CA LEU A 15 9.04 6.90 -12.02
C LEU A 15 9.42 7.05 -13.49
N PRO A 16 10.00 8.17 -13.98
CA PRO A 16 10.42 8.27 -15.38
C PRO A 16 11.41 7.16 -15.78
N THR A 17 12.40 6.86 -14.93
CA THR A 17 13.34 5.76 -15.16
C THR A 17 12.66 4.41 -15.14
N ILE A 18 11.74 4.19 -14.18
CA ILE A 18 10.99 2.94 -14.06
C ILE A 18 10.11 2.70 -15.29
N ILE A 19 9.39 3.71 -15.76
CA ILE A 19 8.40 3.60 -16.85
C ILE A 19 9.08 3.49 -18.22
N ALA A 20 10.28 4.06 -18.38
CA ALA A 20 10.99 4.04 -19.67
C ALA A 20 11.50 2.65 -20.09
N ASP A 21 11.65 1.71 -19.15
CA ASP A 21 12.05 0.33 -19.41
C ASP A 21 10.91 -0.63 -19.05
N ASN A 22 10.35 -1.31 -20.05
CA ASN A 22 9.24 -2.23 -19.86
C ASN A 22 9.53 -3.36 -18.85
N ALA A 23 10.74 -3.92 -18.84
CA ALA A 23 11.11 -5.00 -17.92
C ALA A 23 11.18 -4.49 -16.48
N LEU A 24 11.75 -3.30 -16.28
CA LEU A 24 11.77 -2.64 -14.99
C LEU A 24 10.37 -2.22 -14.52
N HIS A 25 9.56 -1.69 -15.44
CA HIS A 25 8.18 -1.28 -15.20
C HIS A 25 7.30 -2.48 -14.81
N ALA A 26 7.50 -3.63 -15.46
CA ALA A 26 6.86 -4.88 -15.09
C ALA A 26 7.21 -5.31 -13.65
N ARG A 27 8.48 -5.23 -13.25
CA ARG A 27 8.91 -5.53 -11.87
C ARG A 27 8.32 -4.57 -10.85
N TRP A 28 8.18 -3.28 -11.21
CA TRP A 28 7.51 -2.28 -10.37
C TRP A 28 6.04 -2.63 -10.16
N LEU A 29 5.29 -2.86 -11.24
CA LEU A 29 3.88 -3.28 -11.17
C LEU A 29 3.71 -4.58 -10.37
N ASN A 30 4.62 -5.53 -10.55
CA ASN A 30 4.57 -6.80 -9.83
C ASN A 30 4.89 -6.65 -8.35
N SER A 31 5.77 -5.70 -7.98
CA SER A 31 6.01 -5.33 -6.57
C SER A 31 4.79 -4.68 -5.92
N LEU A 32 4.11 -3.76 -6.61
CA LEU A 32 2.87 -3.17 -6.09
C LEU A 32 1.78 -4.23 -5.96
N SER A 33 1.61 -5.07 -6.98
CA SER A 33 0.68 -6.22 -6.95
C SER A 33 0.95 -7.16 -5.77
N MET A 34 2.22 -7.42 -5.46
CA MET A 34 2.61 -8.20 -4.29
C MET A 34 2.18 -7.52 -2.99
N MET A 35 2.35 -6.20 -2.86
CA MET A 35 1.96 -5.45 -1.67
C MET A 35 0.45 -5.47 -1.44
N GLU A 36 -0.37 -5.26 -2.48
CA GLU A 36 -1.84 -5.40 -2.36
C GLU A 36 -2.24 -6.84 -2.04
N SER A 37 -1.53 -7.81 -2.61
CA SER A 37 -1.76 -9.23 -2.28
C SER A 37 -1.42 -9.54 -0.82
N VAL A 38 -0.41 -8.88 -0.23
CA VAL A 38 -0.13 -8.95 1.21
C VAL A 38 -1.25 -8.33 2.01
N GLY A 39 -1.75 -7.15 1.61
CA GLY A 39 -2.91 -6.48 2.19
C GLY A 39 -4.12 -7.42 2.25
N ALA A 40 -4.56 -7.92 1.09
CA ALA A 40 -5.67 -8.85 0.96
C ALA A 40 -5.56 -10.06 1.89
N ARG A 41 -4.38 -10.69 1.97
CA ARG A 41 -4.15 -11.84 2.87
C ARG A 41 -4.23 -11.46 4.35
N LYS A 42 -3.74 -10.29 4.73
CA LYS A 42 -3.82 -9.80 6.11
C LYS A 42 -5.26 -9.52 6.51
N ILE A 43 -6.03 -8.84 5.65
CA ILE A 43 -7.45 -8.57 5.91
C ILE A 43 -8.21 -9.89 6.02
N ALA A 44 -8.01 -10.83 5.08
CA ALA A 44 -8.64 -12.14 5.13
C ALA A 44 -8.29 -12.93 6.40
N ALA A 45 -7.04 -12.84 6.90
CA ALA A 45 -6.62 -13.47 8.15
C ALA A 45 -7.22 -12.79 9.40
N TYR A 46 -7.58 -11.50 9.29
CA TYR A 46 -8.22 -10.73 10.35
C TYR A 46 -9.74 -10.97 10.41
N VAL A 47 -10.39 -11.14 9.25
CA VAL A 47 -11.84 -11.34 9.12
C VAL A 47 -12.35 -12.40 10.10
N HIS A 48 -13.37 -12.05 10.88
CA HIS A 48 -14.00 -12.99 11.80
C HIS A 48 -14.74 -14.08 11.01
N PRO A 49 -14.66 -15.36 11.40
CA PRO A 49 -15.37 -16.45 10.70
C PRO A 49 -16.91 -16.41 10.78
N ILE A 50 -17.50 -15.44 11.50
CA ILE A 50 -18.94 -15.40 11.80
C ILE A 50 -19.42 -13.94 11.83
N HIS A 51 -18.76 -13.10 12.62
CA HIS A 51 -19.15 -11.70 12.84
C HIS A 51 -18.32 -10.76 11.98
N VAL A 52 -18.62 -10.73 10.68
CA VAL A 52 -17.98 -9.84 9.71
C VAL A 52 -19.04 -8.97 9.03
N ASP A 53 -18.73 -7.70 8.85
CA ASP A 53 -19.59 -6.76 8.14
C ASP A 53 -19.28 -6.74 6.63
N LEU A 54 -20.20 -6.10 5.87
CA LEU A 54 -20.06 -5.96 4.43
C LEU A 54 -18.80 -5.18 4.04
N ILE A 55 -18.45 -4.14 4.80
CA ILE A 55 -17.34 -3.23 4.50
C ILE A 55 -16.00 -3.98 4.54
N THR A 56 -15.78 -4.80 5.57
CA THR A 56 -14.55 -5.59 5.72
C THR A 56 -14.42 -6.63 4.60
N LEU A 57 -15.53 -7.27 4.21
CA LEU A 57 -15.54 -8.23 3.11
C LEU A 57 -15.26 -7.56 1.76
N GLN A 58 -15.89 -6.41 1.52
CA GLN A 58 -15.68 -5.62 0.32
C GLN A 58 -14.21 -5.20 0.20
N HIS A 59 -13.63 -4.67 1.28
CA HIS A 59 -12.22 -4.26 1.28
C HIS A 59 -11.28 -5.43 0.96
N ALA A 60 -11.45 -6.59 1.63
CA ALA A 60 -10.64 -7.76 1.35
C ALA A 60 -10.71 -8.22 -0.13
N PHE A 61 -11.89 -8.10 -0.74
CA PHE A 61 -12.11 -8.40 -2.15
C PHE A 61 -11.43 -7.38 -3.07
N GLU A 62 -11.56 -6.09 -2.77
CA GLU A 62 -11.00 -4.99 -3.55
C GLU A 62 -9.46 -5.04 -3.57
N GLU A 63 -8.82 -5.29 -2.43
CA GLU A 63 -7.36 -5.49 -2.35
C GLU A 63 -6.86 -6.66 -3.22
N ALA A 64 -7.57 -7.80 -3.18
CA ALA A 64 -7.22 -8.95 -4.01
C ALA A 64 -7.38 -8.63 -5.51
N ARG A 65 -8.41 -7.83 -5.84
CA ARG A 65 -8.68 -7.37 -7.20
C ARG A 65 -7.65 -6.35 -7.67
N HIS A 66 -7.15 -5.46 -6.81
CA HIS A 66 -6.05 -4.54 -7.12
C HIS A 66 -4.77 -5.30 -7.46
N ALA A 67 -4.41 -6.29 -6.63
CA ALA A 67 -3.27 -7.17 -6.89
C ALA A 67 -3.38 -7.82 -8.28
N TYR A 68 -4.54 -8.41 -8.59
CA TYR A 68 -4.81 -9.00 -9.90
C TYR A 68 -4.71 -7.97 -11.03
N PHE A 69 -5.32 -6.80 -10.85
CA PHE A 69 -5.36 -5.75 -11.85
C PHE A 69 -3.97 -5.24 -12.21
N LEU A 70 -3.10 -5.02 -11.22
CA LEU A 70 -1.71 -4.62 -11.43
C LEU A 70 -0.92 -5.67 -12.23
N LYS A 71 -1.08 -6.96 -11.92
CA LYS A 71 -0.50 -8.05 -12.73
C LYS A 71 -1.03 -8.03 -14.16
N LYS A 72 -2.33 -7.78 -14.35
CA LYS A 72 -2.93 -7.65 -15.69
C LYS A 72 -2.35 -6.47 -16.48
N GLN A 73 -1.97 -5.37 -15.82
CA GLN A 73 -1.32 -4.25 -16.52
C GLN A 73 0.05 -4.63 -17.11
N ILE A 74 0.76 -5.60 -16.54
CA ILE A 74 2.09 -6.03 -17.01
C ILE A 74 2.03 -6.53 -18.47
N SER A 75 0.93 -7.16 -18.88
CA SER A 75 0.78 -7.65 -20.26
C SER A 75 0.78 -6.54 -21.31
N LYS A 76 0.54 -5.28 -20.92
CA LYS A 76 0.57 -4.12 -21.83
C LYS A 76 2.00 -3.64 -22.15
N LEU A 77 2.98 -4.17 -21.41
CA LEU A 77 4.40 -3.87 -21.55
C LEU A 77 5.14 -4.95 -22.37
N ASP A 78 4.42 -5.92 -22.91
CA ASP A 78 4.99 -7.07 -23.61
C ASP A 78 6.00 -7.84 -22.72
N GLN A 79 5.71 -7.90 -21.41
CA GLN A 79 6.51 -8.59 -20.39
C GLN A 79 5.71 -9.69 -19.69
N LEU A 80 6.43 -10.62 -19.06
CA LEU A 80 5.86 -11.67 -18.22
C LEU A 80 6.41 -11.57 -16.79
N SER A 81 5.53 -11.78 -15.81
CA SER A 81 5.90 -11.84 -14.39
C SER A 81 5.01 -12.86 -13.71
N PRO A 82 5.38 -14.16 -13.79
CA PRO A 82 4.49 -15.27 -13.46
C PRO A 82 4.09 -15.30 -11.98
N ASP A 83 4.98 -14.86 -11.10
CA ASP A 83 4.83 -14.93 -9.64
C ASP A 83 5.43 -13.69 -8.97
N TYR A 84 5.70 -13.77 -7.66
CA TYR A 84 6.36 -12.73 -6.89
C TYR A 84 7.81 -13.09 -6.53
N ALA A 85 8.45 -13.96 -7.32
CA ALA A 85 9.85 -14.31 -7.10
C ALA A 85 10.74 -13.06 -7.16
N PRO A 86 11.90 -13.05 -6.46
CA PRO A 86 12.74 -11.86 -6.36
C PRO A 86 13.23 -11.29 -7.70
N GLU A 87 13.40 -12.14 -8.70
CA GLU A 87 13.75 -11.79 -10.07
C GLU A 87 12.61 -11.12 -10.85
N HIS A 88 11.36 -11.27 -10.41
CA HIS A 88 10.20 -10.64 -11.06
C HIS A 88 9.70 -9.40 -10.30
N THR A 89 10.38 -9.00 -9.23
CA THR A 89 9.95 -7.91 -8.35
C THR A 89 11.07 -6.89 -8.13
N LEU A 90 10.69 -5.64 -7.86
CA LEU A 90 11.61 -4.57 -7.49
C LEU A 90 11.69 -4.43 -5.97
N ALA A 91 12.90 -4.65 -5.43
CA ALA A 91 13.22 -4.61 -4.00
C ALA A 91 12.24 -5.36 -3.05
N PRO A 92 11.87 -6.63 -3.35
CA PRO A 92 10.84 -7.37 -2.60
C PRO A 92 11.10 -7.44 -1.09
N ARG A 93 12.35 -7.67 -0.69
CA ARG A 93 12.75 -7.70 0.72
C ARG A 93 12.42 -6.39 1.43
N ALA A 94 12.68 -5.25 0.79
CA ALA A 94 12.38 -3.94 1.35
C ALA A 94 10.87 -3.72 1.45
N SER A 95 10.10 -4.11 0.44
CA SER A 95 8.63 -4.00 0.43
C SER A 95 8.00 -4.80 1.57
N TYR A 96 8.39 -6.07 1.77
CA TYR A 96 7.91 -6.86 2.92
C TYR A 96 8.31 -6.24 4.25
N ARG A 97 9.56 -5.76 4.36
CA ARG A 97 10.05 -5.14 5.60
C ARG A 97 9.30 -3.87 5.95
N TYR A 98 8.91 -3.09 4.95
CA TYR A 98 8.10 -1.89 5.14
C TYR A 98 6.77 -2.23 5.81
N LEU A 99 5.97 -3.10 5.18
CA LEU A 99 4.66 -3.51 5.70
C LEU A 99 4.78 -4.15 7.08
N HIS A 100 5.76 -5.04 7.28
CA HIS A 100 5.94 -5.74 8.56
C HIS A 100 6.37 -4.79 9.70
N LYS A 101 7.26 -3.83 9.43
CA LYS A 101 7.66 -2.84 10.45
C LYS A 101 6.51 -1.91 10.82
N LEU A 102 5.64 -1.57 9.87
CA LEU A 102 4.45 -0.79 10.15
C LEU A 102 3.50 -1.57 11.08
N ASP A 103 3.24 -2.85 10.79
CA ASP A 103 2.43 -3.72 11.66
C ASP A 103 2.96 -3.73 13.09
N MET A 104 4.27 -3.97 13.25
CA MET A 104 4.90 -4.04 14.57
C MET A 104 4.82 -2.71 15.33
N SER A 105 4.90 -1.58 14.62
CA SER A 105 4.85 -0.26 15.22
C SER A 105 3.45 0.07 15.73
N CYS A 106 2.42 -0.22 14.93
CA CYS A 106 1.02 -0.07 15.34
C CYS A 106 0.67 -1.00 16.52
N ALA A 107 1.12 -2.26 16.45
CA ALA A 107 0.90 -3.21 17.54
C ALA A 107 1.56 -2.76 18.85
N ARG A 108 2.81 -2.31 18.79
CA ARG A 108 3.52 -1.80 19.98
C ARG A 108 2.82 -0.59 20.57
N TYR A 109 2.38 0.33 19.72
CA TYR A 109 1.64 1.51 20.14
C TYR A 109 0.37 1.12 20.92
N LEU A 110 -0.45 0.24 20.35
CA LEU A 110 -1.70 -0.22 20.97
C LEU A 110 -1.48 -1.00 22.26
N VAL A 111 -0.41 -1.80 22.34
CA VAL A 111 -0.02 -2.48 23.60
C VAL A 111 0.36 -1.45 24.67
N ASN A 112 1.14 -0.42 24.31
CA ASN A 112 1.52 0.63 25.24
C ASN A 112 0.31 1.48 25.70
N SER A 113 -0.72 1.61 24.86
CA SER A 113 -2.01 2.21 25.25
C SER A 113 -2.93 1.25 26.02
N GLY A 114 -2.46 0.06 26.41
CA GLY A 114 -3.20 -0.91 27.22
C GLY A 114 -4.18 -1.80 26.46
N LYS A 115 -4.21 -1.79 25.12
CA LYS A 115 -5.09 -2.67 24.33
C LYS A 115 -4.52 -4.08 24.32
N THR A 116 -5.40 -5.08 24.47
CA THR A 116 -5.02 -6.51 24.46
C THR A 116 -6.06 -7.35 23.70
N GLY A 117 -5.74 -8.63 23.46
CA GLY A 117 -6.67 -9.59 22.89
C GLY A 117 -7.26 -9.15 21.55
N ARG A 118 -8.60 -9.17 21.45
CA ARG A 118 -9.31 -8.79 20.21
C ARG A 118 -9.25 -7.28 19.92
N ALA A 119 -9.28 -6.43 20.94
CA ALA A 119 -9.16 -4.99 20.76
C ALA A 119 -7.82 -4.60 20.15
N LEU A 120 -6.73 -5.27 20.57
CA LEU A 120 -5.40 -5.10 19.96
C LEU A 120 -5.41 -5.51 18.48
N LYS A 121 -5.94 -6.69 18.15
CA LYS A 121 -5.98 -7.18 16.76
C LYS A 121 -6.82 -6.28 15.85
N HIS A 122 -7.98 -5.83 16.33
CA HIS A 122 -8.87 -4.93 15.60
C HIS A 122 -8.23 -3.56 15.40
N GLY A 123 -7.64 -2.97 16.45
CA GLY A 123 -6.91 -1.71 16.34
C GLY A 123 -5.73 -1.80 15.38
N CYS A 124 -4.97 -2.92 15.38
CA CYS A 124 -3.87 -3.11 14.44
C CYS A 124 -4.37 -3.12 13.00
N TYR A 125 -5.47 -3.83 12.72
CA TYR A 125 -6.10 -3.81 11.40
C TYR A 125 -6.46 -2.37 11.01
N LEU A 126 -7.24 -1.67 11.83
CA LEU A 126 -7.70 -0.32 11.50
C LEU A 126 -6.54 0.68 11.27
N LEU A 127 -5.56 0.73 12.18
CA LEU A 127 -4.46 1.68 12.10
C LEU A 127 -3.52 1.39 10.93
N VAL A 128 -3.12 0.13 10.73
CA VAL A 128 -2.22 -0.23 9.64
C VAL A 128 -2.91 0.00 8.30
N THR A 129 -4.16 -0.46 8.16
CA THR A 129 -4.92 -0.30 6.93
C THR A 129 -5.04 1.18 6.60
N TYR A 130 -5.53 2.02 7.52
CA TYR A 130 -5.63 3.47 7.30
C TYR A 130 -4.32 4.11 6.83
N LEU A 131 -3.20 3.82 7.50
CA LEU A 131 -1.88 4.36 7.13
C LEU A 131 -1.44 3.92 5.72
N ILE A 132 -1.72 2.67 5.35
CA ILE A 132 -1.44 2.15 4.02
C ILE A 132 -2.35 2.77 2.97
N GLU A 133 -3.66 2.93 3.24
CA GLU A 133 -4.60 3.58 2.32
C GLU A 133 -4.19 5.03 2.01
N VAL A 134 -3.79 5.79 3.03
CA VAL A 134 -3.27 7.16 2.85
C VAL A 134 -2.05 7.12 1.92
N ARG A 135 -1.13 6.18 2.15
CA ARG A 135 0.06 6.04 1.30
C ARG A 135 -0.29 5.59 -0.12
N ALA A 136 -1.21 4.64 -0.27
CA ALA A 136 -1.65 4.11 -1.55
C ALA A 136 -2.26 5.22 -2.41
N MET A 137 -3.12 6.05 -1.83
CA MET A 137 -3.65 7.25 -2.49
C MET A 137 -2.56 8.18 -3.02
N MET A 138 -1.57 8.53 -2.20
CA MET A 138 -0.46 9.40 -2.63
C MET A 138 0.41 8.72 -3.70
N LEU A 139 0.72 7.43 -3.54
CA LEU A 139 1.55 6.64 -4.45
C LEU A 139 0.88 6.51 -5.81
N TYR A 140 -0.35 6.03 -5.85
CA TYR A 140 -1.08 5.81 -7.10
C TYR A 140 -1.41 7.12 -7.81
N THR A 141 -1.66 8.21 -7.07
CA THR A 141 -1.88 9.53 -7.68
C THR A 141 -0.61 10.00 -8.38
N THR A 142 0.53 9.88 -7.70
CA THR A 142 1.84 10.24 -8.27
C THR A 142 2.17 9.36 -9.47
N TYR A 143 1.89 8.07 -9.38
CA TYR A 143 2.15 7.11 -10.44
C TYR A 143 1.27 7.32 -11.66
N GLN A 144 -0.04 7.54 -11.49
CA GLN A 144 -0.96 7.83 -12.58
C GLN A 144 -0.56 9.09 -13.34
N LYS A 145 -0.16 10.16 -12.64
CA LYS A 145 0.36 11.38 -13.27
C LYS A 145 1.60 11.11 -14.13
N ALA A 146 2.53 10.29 -13.65
CA ALA A 146 3.73 9.92 -14.41
C ALA A 146 3.42 9.04 -15.63
N LEU A 147 2.44 8.12 -15.52
CA LEU A 147 1.96 7.31 -16.63
C LEU A 147 1.34 8.18 -17.72
N GLU A 148 0.54 9.17 -17.34
CA GLU A 148 -0.09 10.12 -18.28
C GLU A 148 0.95 11.00 -18.97
N ALA A 149 1.93 11.53 -18.22
CA ALA A 149 2.99 12.36 -18.77
C ALA A 149 3.87 11.64 -19.80
N THR A 150 3.97 10.30 -19.72
CA THR A 150 4.73 9.47 -20.66
C THR A 150 3.89 8.83 -21.75
N GLY A 151 2.55 9.02 -21.73
CA GLY A 151 1.64 8.35 -22.67
C GLY A 151 1.61 6.83 -22.51
N SER A 152 1.87 6.31 -21.30
CA SER A 152 1.95 4.88 -21.04
C SER A 152 0.60 4.18 -21.31
N ARG A 153 0.66 2.93 -21.80
CA ARG A 153 -0.52 2.07 -21.97
C ARG A 153 -1.07 1.55 -20.63
N VAL A 154 -0.23 1.56 -19.60
CA VAL A 154 -0.56 1.17 -18.23
C VAL A 154 -1.36 2.29 -17.54
N HIS A 155 -2.34 1.92 -16.73
CA HIS A 155 -3.08 2.86 -15.89
C HIS A 155 -3.46 2.22 -14.55
N VAL A 156 -3.68 3.06 -13.55
CA VAL A 156 -4.09 2.68 -12.19
C VAL A 156 -5.32 3.45 -11.69
N LYS A 157 -6.03 4.17 -12.58
CA LYS A 157 -7.22 4.97 -12.25
C LYS A 157 -8.32 4.23 -11.48
N SER A 158 -8.55 2.95 -11.80
CA SER A 158 -9.57 2.16 -11.12
C SER A 158 -9.19 1.79 -9.69
N ILE A 159 -7.90 1.70 -9.38
CA ILE A 159 -7.44 1.51 -7.99
C ILE A 159 -7.72 2.79 -7.23
N LEU A 160 -7.27 3.93 -7.76
CA LEU A 160 -7.47 5.26 -7.14
C LEU A 160 -8.91 5.57 -6.75
N ALA A 161 -9.87 5.20 -7.59
CA ALA A 161 -11.28 5.44 -7.30
C ALA A 161 -11.81 4.61 -6.11
N GLU A 162 -11.20 3.46 -5.82
CA GLU A 162 -11.60 2.58 -4.73
C GLU A 162 -10.90 2.95 -3.42
N GLU A 163 -9.63 3.35 -3.47
CA GLU A 163 -8.88 3.79 -2.28
C GLU A 163 -9.53 4.99 -1.56
N GLU A 164 -10.22 5.88 -2.29
CA GLU A 164 -10.99 6.98 -1.69
C GLU A 164 -12.12 6.43 -0.79
N GLY A 165 -12.83 5.41 -1.26
CA GLY A 165 -13.87 4.73 -0.48
C GLY A 165 -13.30 3.94 0.70
N HIS A 166 -12.12 3.33 0.54
CA HIS A 166 -11.44 2.65 1.65
C HIS A 166 -11.12 3.62 2.79
N LEU A 167 -10.60 4.81 2.49
CA LEU A 167 -10.26 5.83 3.50
C LEU A 167 -11.48 6.30 4.29
N ASP A 168 -12.61 6.56 3.62
CA ASP A 168 -13.85 6.97 4.28
C ASP A 168 -14.37 5.88 5.24
N ASN A 169 -14.30 4.63 4.80
CA ASN A 169 -14.66 3.47 5.60
C ASN A 169 -13.75 3.31 6.82
N MET A 170 -12.43 3.38 6.64
CA MET A 170 -11.46 3.27 7.74
C MET A 170 -11.61 4.41 8.75
N THR A 171 -11.82 5.63 8.27
CA THR A 171 -12.07 6.81 9.11
C THR A 171 -13.30 6.60 9.99
N THR A 172 -14.40 6.12 9.41
CA THR A 172 -15.65 5.85 10.14
C THR A 172 -15.45 4.76 11.21
N GLN A 173 -14.75 3.68 10.88
CA GLN A 173 -14.46 2.62 11.85
C GLN A 173 -13.53 3.08 12.97
N LEU A 174 -12.53 3.90 12.66
CA LEU A 174 -11.62 4.47 13.64
C LEU A 174 -12.31 5.45 14.59
N ASP A 175 -13.25 6.27 14.09
CA ASP A 175 -14.07 7.17 14.90
C ASP A 175 -14.90 6.40 15.95
N VAL A 176 -15.37 5.19 15.62
CA VAL A 176 -16.07 4.30 16.56
C VAL A 176 -15.09 3.60 17.50
N PHE A 177 -13.93 3.18 17.01
CA PHE A 177 -12.95 2.41 17.77
C PHE A 177 -12.29 3.23 18.89
N ASP A 178 -11.90 4.46 18.61
CA ASP A 178 -11.30 5.37 19.57
C ASP A 178 -11.50 6.83 19.12
N PRO A 179 -12.37 7.64 19.75
CA PRO A 179 -12.61 9.01 19.33
C PRO A 179 -11.36 9.91 19.27
N ASN A 180 -10.28 9.52 19.94
CA ASN A 180 -9.01 10.23 19.93
C ASN A 180 -7.98 9.64 18.96
N TRP A 181 -8.37 8.71 18.08
CA TRP A 181 -7.47 8.02 17.14
C TRP A 181 -6.62 8.97 16.28
N ARG A 182 -7.14 10.17 15.97
CA ARG A 182 -6.41 11.18 15.21
C ARG A 182 -5.16 11.66 15.94
N THR A 183 -5.24 11.87 17.25
CA THR A 183 -4.09 12.21 18.09
C THR A 183 -3.12 11.03 18.20
N LEU A 184 -3.63 9.79 18.09
CA LEU A 184 -2.79 8.59 18.08
C LEU A 184 -1.99 8.45 16.77
N LEU A 185 -2.42 9.10 15.70
CA LEU A 185 -1.85 8.92 14.37
C LEU A 185 -0.66 9.82 14.05
N ASP A 186 -0.48 10.95 14.70
CA ASP A 186 0.61 11.86 14.35
C ASP A 186 1.98 11.15 14.46
N ASP A 187 2.22 10.44 15.57
CA ASP A 187 3.44 9.64 15.76
C ASP A 187 3.54 8.47 14.75
N LEU A 188 2.41 7.84 14.43
CA LEU A 188 2.38 6.68 13.52
C LEU A 188 2.55 7.08 12.05
N HIS A 189 2.08 8.27 11.66
CA HIS A 189 2.32 8.87 10.35
C HIS A 189 3.81 9.14 10.16
N ASP A 190 4.49 9.72 11.15
CA ASP A 190 5.93 9.95 11.07
C ASP A 190 6.70 8.63 10.96
N ILE A 191 6.28 7.60 11.69
CA ILE A 191 6.85 6.26 11.56
C ILE A 191 6.62 5.69 10.15
N GLU A 192 5.39 5.72 9.63
CA GLU A 192 5.07 5.28 8.27
C GLU A 192 5.92 6.01 7.24
N GLN A 193 5.99 7.34 7.34
CA GLN A 193 6.70 8.20 6.41
C GLN A 193 8.20 7.87 6.36
N ASN A 194 8.82 7.62 7.52
CA ASN A 194 10.21 7.18 7.61
C ASN A 194 10.42 5.79 6.99
N LEU A 195 9.50 4.85 7.24
CA LEU A 195 9.58 3.51 6.66
C LEU A 195 9.40 3.54 5.14
N TYR A 196 8.48 4.39 4.64
CA TYR A 196 8.25 4.62 3.22
C TYR A 196 9.47 5.23 2.53
N GLN A 197 10.08 6.27 3.12
CA GLN A 197 11.32 6.86 2.59
C GLN A 197 12.46 5.84 2.53
N HIS A 198 12.59 5.01 3.58
CA HIS A 198 13.56 3.92 3.57
C HIS A 198 13.27 2.92 2.44
N TRP A 199 12.02 2.52 2.25
CA TRP A 199 11.62 1.66 1.14
C TRP A 199 11.99 2.26 -0.23
N LEU A 200 11.65 3.53 -0.47
CA LEU A 200 12.01 4.23 -1.71
C LEU A 200 13.53 4.30 -1.92
N SER A 201 14.32 4.50 -0.87
CA SER A 201 15.79 4.50 -0.99
C SER A 201 16.32 3.15 -1.48
N GLN A 202 15.70 2.04 -1.06
CA GLN A 202 16.08 0.70 -1.51
C GLN A 202 15.68 0.46 -2.98
N ILE A 203 14.53 1.00 -3.39
CA ILE A 203 14.12 1.01 -4.80
C ILE A 203 15.15 1.80 -5.62
N ALA A 204 15.46 3.04 -5.23
CA ALA A 204 16.43 3.89 -5.92
C ALA A 204 17.81 3.22 -6.04
N HIS A 205 18.30 2.63 -4.94
CA HIS A 205 19.56 1.88 -4.97
C HIS A 205 19.52 0.69 -5.94
N LYS A 206 18.38 -0.02 -6.03
CA LYS A 206 18.22 -1.09 -7.02
C LYS A 206 18.26 -0.59 -8.46
N LEU A 207 17.73 0.60 -8.74
CA LEU A 207 17.81 1.21 -10.07
C LEU A 207 19.26 1.52 -10.48
N THR A 208 20.12 1.88 -9.52
CA THR A 208 21.54 2.17 -9.81
C THR A 208 22.43 0.94 -9.98
N GLN A 209 21.97 -0.25 -9.58
CA GLN A 209 22.77 -1.49 -9.60
C GLN A 209 22.49 -2.40 -10.80
N ASN A 210 21.46 -2.11 -11.60
CA ASN A 210 21.12 -2.84 -12.82
C ASN A 210 21.29 -1.91 -14.04
N PRO A 211 22.47 -1.86 -14.69
CA PRO A 211 22.56 -1.41 -16.08
C PRO A 211 21.98 -2.45 -17.05
#